data_AF-A0A7W3PI15-F1
#
_entry.id   AF-A0A7W3PI15-F1
#
_cell.length_a   1.000
_cell.length_b   1.000
_cell.length_c   1.000
_cell.angle_alpha   90.00
_cell.angle_beta   90.00
_cell.angle_gamma   90.00
#
_symmetry.space_group_name_H-M   'P 1'
#
loop_
_entity.id
_entity.type
_entity.pdbx_description
1 polymer ?
#
loop_
_entity_poly.entity_id
_entity_poly.type
_entity_poly.pdbx_seq_one_letter_code
_entity_poly.pdbx_strand_id
1 'polypeptide(L)'
;MGLTTRVRSALGLVRRPRTALTRLAAPVARRAAERERLADEQAIPRADLDAATVSVLLTVRQDHLHVTQDRVDRLRRSLPSSELQIVVSGYLVPEKSPPWRWRAPALDGATWAGRGLAPSWEAAYTRSLPLLRGATTVVVDGALEIEPVTVVGLLDAYAERGGVVQAVVQSKDDVVVSAGAVRHRPGDPYESLFRGFPIEDVRLAAESRVTAADQPAFATATAELAPAPRTGHQATAISAVTGRIPGGASFVVAGRLNRVGKVQRGLETPSDTALLAGLRPAGEAAAVLESAGFTVDPSRSLRDDDGRSTVIGGRIDPRFTVVEGLPRLRWSIKIAASAGPLGDTWGDVYFADDLADELRELGQRVVIDRRHSHRRAVSDQLDDVSLVIRGLESPEPRADVTSLLWVISHPDQVTGDEIAPYDRVFAASARWAAETSARTGRRIDPLLQATDPARFHPGEPVDDLASDVLFVGSTRGEFRPLVREAVSAGADLAVYGGGWADHIDPRFVRGPFLPNDTLSAAYRSARIVLNDHWADMAESGFISNRLFDAVASGARVVSDPVAGLDELFGDSVVQVGSDTDMAAALDPARVWPTDAERHARALAVGAEHSFAHRARTLLEAALEARAR
;
A
#
# COMPACT_ATOMS: atom_id res chain seq x y z
N MET A 1 -54.58 -11.73 -59.56
CA MET A 1 -55.25 -10.50 -59.06
C MET A 1 -54.16 -9.65 -58.42
N GLY A 2 -53.49 -8.77 -59.18
CA GLY A 2 -53.88 -7.36 -59.38
C GLY A 2 -53.02 -6.49 -58.43
N LEU A 3 -51.89 -5.92 -58.88
CA LEU A 3 -51.76 -4.53 -59.39
C LEU A 3 -52.14 -3.49 -58.30
N THR A 4 -51.41 -2.44 -57.93
CA THR A 4 -50.18 -1.73 -58.32
C THR A 4 -49.99 -0.63 -57.23
N THR A 5 -48.86 0.01 -56.97
CA THR A 5 -48.18 0.96 -57.88
C THR A 5 -46.74 1.25 -57.39
N ARG A 6 -45.80 1.19 -58.33
CA ARG A 6 -44.38 1.58 -58.23
C ARG A 6 -44.22 3.10 -58.25
N VAL A 7 -43.03 3.64 -57.92
CA VAL A 7 -42.11 4.28 -58.89
C VAL A 7 -40.71 4.44 -58.26
N ARG A 8 -39.67 4.05 -59.03
CA ARG A 8 -38.24 4.35 -58.87
C ARG A 8 -37.88 5.57 -59.73
N SER A 9 -36.99 6.44 -59.24
CA SER A 9 -35.85 7.08 -59.98
C SER A 9 -35.19 8.09 -59.02
N ALA A 10 -33.89 8.02 -58.71
CA ALA A 10 -32.68 8.29 -59.50
C ALA A 10 -32.41 9.79 -59.75
N LEU A 11 -31.18 10.20 -59.40
CA LEU A 11 -30.42 11.42 -59.75
C LEU A 11 -30.59 12.67 -58.87
N GLY A 12 -29.45 13.11 -58.29
CA GLY A 12 -29.32 14.45 -57.71
C GLY A 12 -28.17 14.61 -56.70
N LEU A 13 -26.93 14.31 -57.08
CA LEU A 13 -25.74 14.79 -56.36
C LEU A 13 -25.71 16.33 -56.45
N VAL A 14 -26.07 17.01 -55.37
CA VAL A 14 -25.82 18.45 -55.21
C VAL A 14 -24.95 18.67 -53.98
N ARG A 15 -23.67 18.94 -54.24
CA ARG A 15 -22.77 19.62 -53.32
C ARG A 15 -23.22 21.08 -53.17
N ARG A 16 -23.40 21.55 -51.91
CA ARG A 16 -23.14 22.93 -51.40
C ARG A 16 -23.64 23.04 -49.93
N PRO A 17 -23.13 23.96 -49.10
CA PRO A 17 -21.74 24.37 -48.89
C PRO A 17 -21.33 24.29 -47.39
N ARG A 18 -20.01 24.23 -47.15
CA ARG A 18 -19.40 24.58 -45.87
C ARG A 18 -19.71 26.06 -45.56
N THR A 19 -20.61 26.34 -44.62
CA THR A 19 -20.64 27.61 -43.85
C THR A 19 -21.78 27.54 -42.81
N ALA A 20 -21.55 28.20 -41.66
CA ALA A 20 -22.49 28.39 -40.55
C ALA A 20 -22.54 27.31 -39.44
N LEU A 21 -21.37 26.93 -38.89
CA LEU A 21 -21.29 26.36 -37.52
C LEU A 21 -20.38 27.21 -36.60
N THR A 22 -20.26 28.51 -36.86
CA THR A 22 -19.37 29.42 -36.11
C THR A 22 -20.10 30.35 -35.12
N ARG A 23 -21.35 30.10 -34.74
CA ARG A 23 -22.06 31.00 -33.80
C ARG A 23 -23.00 30.29 -32.84
N LEU A 24 -22.49 29.42 -31.98
CA LEU A 24 -23.18 29.04 -30.73
C LEU A 24 -22.25 28.91 -29.49
N ALA A 25 -20.93 29.09 -29.63
CA ALA A 25 -19.98 29.05 -28.50
C ALA A 25 -19.83 30.38 -27.73
N ALA A 26 -20.38 31.49 -28.25
CA ALA A 26 -20.13 32.84 -27.73
C ALA A 26 -20.80 33.18 -26.38
N PRO A 27 -22.03 32.72 -26.01
CA PRO A 27 -22.68 33.18 -24.78
C PRO A 27 -22.15 32.52 -23.50
N VAL A 28 -21.69 31.27 -23.59
CA VAL A 28 -21.20 30.48 -22.45
C VAL A 28 -19.76 30.89 -22.09
N ALA A 29 -18.91 31.11 -23.09
CA ALA A 29 -17.55 31.61 -22.89
C ALA A 29 -17.52 33.04 -22.30
N ARG A 30 -18.45 33.91 -22.71
CA ARG A 30 -18.53 35.31 -22.22
C ARG A 30 -19.04 35.40 -20.78
N ARG A 31 -20.03 34.58 -20.40
CA ARG A 31 -20.50 34.46 -19.00
C ARG A 31 -19.50 33.78 -18.06
N ALA A 32 -18.62 32.93 -18.59
CA ALA A 32 -17.51 32.34 -17.85
C ALA A 32 -16.39 33.37 -17.61
N ALA A 33 -16.03 34.16 -18.62
CA ALA A 33 -15.06 35.26 -18.50
C ALA A 33 -15.54 36.37 -17.53
N GLU A 34 -16.84 36.65 -17.50
CA GLU A 34 -17.46 37.61 -16.57
C GLU A 34 -17.53 37.07 -15.12
N ARG A 35 -17.49 35.74 -14.93
CA ARG A 35 -17.33 35.10 -13.62
C ARG A 35 -15.89 34.98 -13.15
N GLU A 36 -14.92 34.88 -14.07
CA GLU A 36 -13.48 34.93 -13.75
C GLU A 36 -13.06 36.31 -13.26
N ARG A 37 -13.64 37.39 -13.83
CA ARG A 37 -13.47 38.75 -13.28
C ARG A 37 -13.94 38.88 -11.83
N LEU A 38 -15.00 38.17 -11.45
CA LEU A 38 -15.53 38.15 -10.08
C LEU A 38 -14.68 37.34 -9.10
N ALA A 39 -13.80 36.44 -9.57
CA ALA A 39 -12.88 35.68 -8.71
C ALA A 39 -11.63 36.49 -8.36
N ASP A 40 -11.15 37.34 -9.28
CA ASP A 40 -10.10 38.33 -8.99
C ASP A 40 -10.61 39.44 -8.03
N GLU A 41 -11.91 39.76 -8.06
CA GLU A 41 -12.55 40.79 -7.22
C GLU A 41 -13.03 40.28 -5.84
N GLN A 42 -12.96 38.97 -5.56
CA GLN A 42 -13.39 38.36 -4.28
C GLN A 42 -12.25 37.69 -3.51
N ALA A 43 -11.01 38.20 -3.60
CA ALA A 43 -10.01 37.86 -2.60
C ALA A 43 -10.50 38.37 -1.23
N ILE A 44 -10.76 37.46 -0.28
CA ILE A 44 -10.72 37.86 1.13
C ILE A 44 -9.34 38.50 1.33
N PRO A 45 -9.24 39.70 1.92
CA PRO A 45 -7.94 40.25 2.28
C PRO A 45 -7.19 39.20 3.10
N ARG A 46 -5.99 38.81 2.65
CA ARG A 46 -5.14 37.80 3.33
C ARG A 46 -4.82 38.13 4.80
N ALA A 47 -5.24 39.31 5.28
CA ALA A 47 -5.15 39.79 6.66
C ALA A 47 -6.23 39.24 7.62
N ASP A 48 -7.31 38.64 7.12
CA ASP A 48 -8.41 38.11 7.95
C ASP A 48 -8.34 36.59 8.18
N LEU A 49 -7.18 35.97 7.90
CA LEU A 49 -6.98 34.53 8.10
C LEU A 49 -6.79 34.20 9.59
N ASP A 50 -7.50 33.17 10.06
CA ASP A 50 -7.39 32.67 11.41
C ASP A 50 -6.21 31.70 11.55
N ALA A 51 -5.23 32.07 12.37
CA ALA A 51 -4.03 31.28 12.65
C ALA A 51 -4.32 29.94 13.34
N ALA A 52 -5.41 29.84 14.10
CA ALA A 52 -5.80 28.61 14.80
C ALA A 52 -6.63 27.65 13.91
N THR A 53 -7.07 28.11 12.74
CA THR A 53 -7.90 27.31 11.83
C THR A 53 -7.06 26.77 10.67
N VAL A 54 -7.26 25.49 10.36
CA VAL A 54 -6.83 24.83 9.13
C VAL A 54 -8.01 24.73 8.18
N SER A 55 -7.87 25.26 6.97
CA SER A 55 -8.84 25.06 5.90
C SER A 55 -8.51 23.81 5.09
N VAL A 56 -9.44 22.88 4.96
CA VAL A 56 -9.34 21.75 4.02
C VAL A 56 -10.20 22.03 2.81
N LEU A 57 -9.57 22.12 1.64
CA LEU A 57 -10.25 22.14 0.35
C LEU A 57 -10.35 20.70 -0.17
N LEU A 58 -11.55 20.14 -0.13
CA LEU A 58 -11.88 18.85 -0.70
C LEU A 58 -12.48 19.02 -2.11
N THR A 59 -11.69 18.77 -3.15
CA THR A 59 -12.22 18.69 -4.53
C THR A 59 -12.82 17.32 -4.78
N VAL A 60 -13.97 17.23 -5.45
CA VAL A 60 -14.65 15.95 -5.67
C VAL A 60 -15.04 15.78 -7.13
N ARG A 61 -14.47 14.77 -7.78
CA ARG A 61 -14.84 14.41 -9.15
C ARG A 61 -16.27 13.91 -9.21
N GLN A 62 -16.98 14.19 -10.30
CA GLN A 62 -18.40 13.86 -10.48
C GLN A 62 -18.79 12.40 -10.14
N ASP A 63 -17.93 11.44 -10.46
CA ASP A 63 -18.16 10.01 -10.18
C ASP A 63 -17.95 9.63 -8.71
N HIS A 64 -17.25 10.47 -7.93
CA HIS A 64 -16.98 10.28 -6.51
C HIS A 64 -17.91 11.10 -5.61
N LEU A 65 -18.90 11.80 -6.16
CA LEU A 65 -19.84 12.62 -5.36
C LEU A 65 -20.60 11.80 -4.31
N HIS A 66 -20.81 10.51 -4.55
CA HIS A 66 -21.54 9.61 -3.65
C HIS A 66 -20.77 9.30 -2.35
N VAL A 67 -19.44 9.43 -2.33
CA VAL A 67 -18.60 9.21 -1.12
C VAL A 67 -18.27 10.50 -0.36
N THR A 68 -18.80 11.65 -0.79
CA THR A 68 -18.41 12.97 -0.24
C THR A 68 -18.56 13.05 1.28
N GLN A 69 -19.68 12.59 1.84
CA GLN A 69 -19.90 12.66 3.30
C GLN A 69 -18.92 11.77 4.07
N ASP A 70 -18.65 10.54 3.60
CA ASP A 70 -17.62 9.67 4.22
C ASP A 70 -16.24 10.33 4.23
N ARG A 71 -15.87 11.01 3.13
CA ARG A 71 -14.59 11.76 3.07
C ARG A 71 -14.56 12.92 4.08
N VAL A 72 -15.67 13.65 4.21
CA VAL A 72 -15.79 14.71 5.22
C VAL A 72 -15.66 14.14 6.63
N ASP A 73 -16.35 13.04 6.93
CA ASP A 73 -16.32 12.41 8.26
C ASP A 73 -14.93 11.85 8.61
N ARG A 74 -14.17 11.36 7.62
CA ARG A 74 -12.75 11.00 7.80
C ARG A 74 -11.87 12.21 8.11
N LEU A 75 -11.99 13.28 7.35
CA LEU A 75 -11.21 14.51 7.57
C LEU A 75 -11.53 15.15 8.94
N ARG A 76 -12.78 15.08 9.40
CA ARG A 76 -13.18 15.57 10.73
C ARG A 76 -12.57 14.77 11.88
N ARG A 77 -12.09 13.54 11.63
CA ARG A 77 -11.35 12.74 12.61
C ARG A 77 -9.86 13.10 12.68
N SER A 78 -9.35 13.91 11.75
CA SER A 78 -7.94 14.30 11.71
C SER A 78 -7.56 15.36 12.74
N LEU A 79 -8.44 16.33 12.99
CA LEU A 79 -8.20 17.46 13.89
C LEU A 79 -9.46 17.79 14.71
N PRO A 80 -9.31 18.44 15.88
CA PRO A 80 -10.44 18.99 16.63
C PRO A 80 -11.34 19.88 15.75
N SER A 81 -12.66 19.77 15.91
CA SER A 81 -13.60 20.51 15.05
C SER A 81 -13.50 22.04 15.15
N SER A 82 -12.97 22.57 16.26
CA SER A 82 -12.71 24.01 16.43
C SER A 82 -11.56 24.54 15.57
N GLU A 83 -10.69 23.65 15.10
CA GLU A 83 -9.48 23.98 14.35
C GLU A 83 -9.62 23.67 12.86
N LEU A 84 -10.78 23.16 12.42
CA LEU A 84 -10.96 22.60 11.08
C LEU A 84 -12.13 23.22 10.33
N GLN A 85 -11.85 23.81 9.17
CA GLN A 85 -12.85 24.27 8.21
C GLN A 85 -12.79 23.43 6.94
N ILE A 86 -13.86 22.71 6.58
CA ILE A 86 -13.91 21.93 5.34
C ILE A 86 -14.75 22.63 4.26
N VAL A 87 -14.13 22.92 3.12
CA VAL A 87 -14.77 23.46 1.91
C VAL A 87 -14.74 22.40 0.82
N VAL A 88 -15.92 22.06 0.29
CA VAL A 88 -16.07 21.01 -0.73
C VAL A 88 -16.40 21.61 -2.09
N SER A 89 -15.72 21.18 -3.16
CA SER A 89 -15.95 21.69 -4.51
C SER A 89 -16.00 20.56 -5.53
N GLY A 90 -17.21 20.30 -6.06
CA GLY A 90 -17.42 19.26 -7.06
C GLY A 90 -17.06 19.73 -8.47
N TYR A 91 -16.49 18.83 -9.30
CA TYR A 91 -16.12 19.14 -10.68
C TYR A 91 -16.45 18.04 -11.70
N LEU A 92 -16.63 18.46 -12.95
CA LEU A 92 -16.91 17.60 -14.10
C LEU A 92 -15.62 17.02 -14.72
N VAL A 93 -15.77 15.87 -15.36
CA VAL A 93 -14.77 15.35 -16.32
C VAL A 93 -15.32 15.61 -17.73
N PRO A 94 -14.54 16.20 -18.66
CA PRO A 94 -15.04 16.65 -19.97
C PRO A 94 -15.86 15.61 -20.74
N GLU A 95 -15.51 14.33 -20.62
CA GLU A 95 -16.14 13.21 -21.34
C GLU A 95 -17.48 12.74 -20.75
N LYS A 96 -17.85 13.17 -19.54
CA LYS A 96 -18.98 12.61 -18.77
C LYS A 96 -19.94 13.66 -18.23
N SER A 97 -20.30 14.65 -19.05
CA SER A 97 -21.33 15.62 -18.66
C SER A 97 -22.63 14.90 -18.25
N PRO A 98 -23.15 15.13 -17.02
CA PRO A 98 -24.34 14.43 -16.57
C PRO A 98 -25.55 14.89 -17.42
N PRO A 99 -26.47 13.96 -17.78
CA PRO A 99 -27.67 14.33 -18.53
C PRO A 99 -28.67 15.15 -17.70
N TRP A 100 -28.44 15.30 -16.38
CA TRP A 100 -29.26 16.08 -15.46
C TRP A 100 -28.47 17.18 -14.73
N ARG A 101 -29.17 18.23 -14.27
CA ARG A 101 -28.58 19.27 -13.44
C ARG A 101 -28.36 18.74 -12.02
N TRP A 102 -27.12 18.40 -11.68
CA TRP A 102 -26.73 18.08 -10.32
C TRP A 102 -26.82 19.31 -9.41
N ARG A 103 -27.35 19.13 -8.19
CA ARG A 103 -27.36 20.12 -7.12
C ARG A 103 -26.69 19.54 -5.89
N ALA A 104 -25.86 20.37 -5.26
CA ALA A 104 -25.16 20.01 -4.04
C ALA A 104 -26.14 19.63 -2.92
N PRO A 105 -26.04 18.42 -2.33
CA PRO A 105 -26.81 18.04 -1.14
C PRO A 105 -26.29 18.78 0.10
N ALA A 106 -27.04 18.75 1.19
CA ALA A 106 -26.50 19.19 2.49
C ALA A 106 -25.32 18.29 2.90
N LEU A 107 -24.33 18.86 3.59
CA LEU A 107 -23.22 18.14 4.21
C LEU A 107 -23.22 18.45 5.71
N ASP A 108 -22.90 17.45 6.52
CA ASP A 108 -22.61 17.68 7.94
C ASP A 108 -21.12 18.01 8.13
N GLY A 109 -20.83 19.11 8.83
CA GLY A 109 -19.46 19.55 9.13
C GLY A 109 -18.64 20.10 7.95
N ALA A 110 -19.26 20.40 6.80
CA ALA A 110 -18.57 20.97 5.65
C ALA A 110 -19.47 21.91 4.82
N THR A 111 -18.87 22.79 4.01
CA THR A 111 -19.60 23.73 3.15
C THR A 111 -19.26 23.54 1.68
N TRP A 112 -20.26 23.46 0.81
CA TRP A 112 -20.01 23.49 -0.63
C TRP A 112 -19.57 24.87 -1.09
N ALA A 113 -18.48 24.93 -1.86
CA ALA A 113 -18.08 26.13 -2.59
C ALA A 113 -19.12 26.56 -3.64
N GLY A 114 -20.10 25.68 -3.92
CA GLY A 114 -21.08 25.92 -4.95
C GLY A 114 -22.29 25.03 -5.01
N ARG A 115 -23.40 25.59 -5.51
CA ARG A 115 -24.65 24.87 -5.78
C ARG A 115 -24.59 23.83 -6.92
N GLY A 116 -23.52 23.82 -7.72
CA GLY A 116 -23.37 22.95 -8.88
C GLY A 116 -21.90 22.73 -9.23
N LEU A 117 -21.65 21.75 -10.10
CA LEU A 117 -20.30 21.29 -10.46
C LEU A 117 -19.55 22.33 -11.29
N ALA A 118 -18.26 22.50 -10.98
CA ALA A 118 -17.33 23.25 -11.80
C ALA A 118 -16.99 22.47 -13.09
N PRO A 119 -16.64 23.14 -14.20
CA PRO A 119 -16.34 22.47 -15.47
C PRO A 119 -15.03 21.65 -15.44
N SER A 120 -14.13 21.93 -14.50
CA SER A 120 -12.83 21.26 -14.36
C SER A 120 -12.33 21.38 -12.91
N TRP A 121 -11.24 20.68 -12.60
CA TRP A 121 -10.61 20.75 -11.27
C TRP A 121 -10.11 22.17 -10.96
N GLU A 122 -9.49 22.86 -11.91
CA GLU A 122 -8.96 24.22 -11.74
C GLU A 122 -10.07 25.21 -11.40
N ALA A 123 -11.22 25.07 -12.06
CA ALA A 123 -12.38 25.91 -11.78
C ALA A 123 -13.00 25.60 -10.41
N ALA A 124 -13.01 24.34 -9.97
CA ALA A 124 -13.44 23.97 -8.62
C ALA A 124 -12.50 24.51 -7.55
N TYR A 125 -11.20 24.40 -7.78
CA TYR A 125 -10.14 24.91 -6.92
C TYR A 125 -10.24 26.44 -6.78
N THR A 126 -10.17 27.18 -7.89
CA THR A 126 -10.17 28.65 -7.92
C THR A 126 -11.42 29.24 -7.25
N ARG A 127 -12.59 28.64 -7.51
CA ARG A 127 -13.87 29.04 -6.90
C ARG A 127 -13.87 28.94 -5.38
N SER A 128 -13.07 28.05 -4.82
CA SER A 128 -13.08 27.76 -3.39
C SER A 128 -12.17 28.71 -2.60
N LEU A 129 -11.19 29.35 -3.25
CA LEU A 129 -10.20 30.21 -2.58
C LEU A 129 -10.84 31.32 -1.71
N PRO A 130 -11.89 32.03 -2.15
CA PRO A 130 -12.54 33.05 -1.33
C PRO A 130 -13.27 32.53 -0.08
N LEU A 131 -13.35 31.21 0.12
CA LEU A 131 -14.07 30.61 1.24
C LEU A 131 -13.13 30.08 2.33
N LEU A 132 -11.83 30.01 2.04
CA LEU A 132 -10.81 29.53 2.95
C LEU A 132 -10.52 30.63 4.00
N ARG A 133 -10.62 30.27 5.28
CA ARG A 133 -10.45 31.21 6.40
C ARG A 133 -9.24 30.89 7.28
N GLY A 134 -8.74 29.67 7.24
CA GLY A 134 -7.57 29.25 8.01
C GLY A 134 -6.28 29.80 7.44
N ALA A 135 -5.27 30.04 8.28
CA ALA A 135 -3.94 30.48 7.84
C ALA A 135 -3.22 29.41 7.00
N THR A 136 -3.50 28.13 7.28
CA THR A 136 -3.00 26.97 6.54
C THR A 136 -4.12 26.32 5.75
N THR A 137 -3.82 25.96 4.50
CA THR A 137 -4.74 25.18 3.67
C THR A 137 -4.14 23.82 3.32
N VAL A 138 -4.95 22.76 3.46
CA VAL A 138 -4.70 21.44 2.89
C VAL A 138 -5.64 21.26 1.69
N VAL A 139 -5.07 20.95 0.52
CA VAL A 139 -5.83 20.63 -0.69
C VAL A 139 -5.80 19.13 -0.89
N VAL A 140 -6.98 18.51 -0.91
CA VAL A 140 -7.18 17.08 -1.10
C VAL A 140 -8.28 16.79 -2.14
N ASP A 141 -8.21 15.66 -2.82
CA ASP A 141 -9.26 15.21 -3.75
C ASP A 141 -10.00 13.96 -3.25
N GLY A 142 -11.31 13.89 -3.47
CA GLY A 142 -12.15 12.75 -3.11
C GLY A 142 -11.80 11.45 -3.85
N ALA A 143 -11.01 11.54 -4.93
CA ALA A 143 -10.37 10.40 -5.57
C ALA A 143 -9.18 9.84 -4.77
N LEU A 144 -8.85 10.37 -3.60
CA LEU A 144 -7.82 9.84 -2.71
C LEU A 144 -8.45 9.18 -1.48
N GLU A 145 -7.91 8.04 -1.06
CA GLU A 145 -8.21 7.40 0.22
C GLU A 145 -7.37 8.06 1.30
N ILE A 146 -7.92 9.12 1.90
CA ILE A 146 -7.23 9.92 2.92
C ILE A 146 -7.61 9.38 4.29
N GLU A 147 -6.58 9.02 5.05
CA GLU A 147 -6.72 8.65 6.46
C GLU A 147 -6.33 9.82 7.38
N PRO A 148 -6.85 9.87 8.61
CA PRO A 148 -6.56 10.95 9.56
C PRO A 148 -5.06 11.24 9.73
N VAL A 149 -4.25 10.19 9.86
CA VAL A 149 -2.79 10.26 9.99
C VAL A 149 -2.11 10.98 8.83
N THR A 150 -2.68 10.91 7.62
CA THR A 150 -2.12 11.56 6.43
C THR A 150 -2.26 13.06 6.50
N VAL A 151 -3.39 13.57 6.98
CA VAL A 151 -3.59 15.02 7.13
C VAL A 151 -2.68 15.57 8.22
N VAL A 152 -2.57 14.86 9.35
CA VAL A 152 -1.68 15.25 10.47
C VAL A 152 -0.22 15.27 10.00
N GLY A 153 0.29 14.19 9.41
CA GLY A 153 1.68 14.12 8.96
C GLY A 153 2.01 15.14 7.86
N LEU A 154 1.02 15.53 7.04
CA LEU A 154 1.18 16.59 6.04
C LEU A 154 1.30 17.97 6.68
N LEU A 155 0.49 18.24 7.71
CA LEU A 155 0.52 19.50 8.45
C LEU A 155 1.79 19.65 9.28
N ASP A 156 2.24 18.58 9.94
CA ASP A 156 3.48 18.56 10.71
C ASP A 156 4.68 18.89 9.80
N ALA A 157 4.78 18.21 8.67
CA ALA A 157 5.84 18.47 7.70
C ALA A 157 5.76 19.89 7.12
N TYR A 158 4.57 20.45 6.93
CA TYR A 158 4.40 21.83 6.51
C TYR A 158 4.83 22.83 7.61
N ALA A 159 4.48 22.58 8.86
CA ALA A 159 4.89 23.44 9.98
C ALA A 159 6.42 23.51 10.11
N GLU A 160 7.13 22.41 9.84
CA GLU A 160 8.59 22.35 9.84
C GLU A 160 9.24 23.05 8.64
N ARG A 161 8.68 22.89 7.44
CA ARG A 161 9.38 23.20 6.17
C ARG A 161 8.87 24.45 5.46
N GLY A 162 7.63 24.85 5.73
CA GLY A 162 6.93 25.92 5.01
C GLY A 162 6.74 25.62 3.52
N GLY A 163 6.46 26.67 2.74
CA GLY A 163 6.28 26.56 1.29
C GLY A 163 5.10 25.65 0.91
N VAL A 164 5.35 24.69 0.04
CA VAL A 164 4.40 23.63 -0.32
C VAL A 164 4.95 22.28 0.12
N VAL A 165 4.13 21.50 0.82
CA VAL A 165 4.44 20.11 1.13
C VAL A 165 3.40 19.21 0.50
N GLN A 166 3.79 18.29 -0.37
CA GLN A 166 2.91 17.28 -0.98
C GLN A 166 3.06 15.93 -0.25
N ALA A 167 1.95 15.28 0.06
CA ALA A 167 1.95 13.88 0.46
C ALA A 167 2.26 12.99 -0.75
N VAL A 168 3.11 11.98 -0.56
CA VAL A 168 3.40 10.97 -1.58
C VAL A 168 2.13 10.18 -1.87
N VAL A 169 1.70 10.14 -3.13
CA VAL A 169 0.50 9.43 -3.56
C VAL A 169 0.89 8.08 -4.16
N GLN A 170 0.20 7.02 -3.76
CA GLN A 170 0.35 5.67 -4.29
C GLN A 170 -0.85 5.28 -5.16
N SER A 171 -0.66 4.27 -6.00
CA SER A 171 -1.74 3.62 -6.74
C SER A 171 -2.41 2.57 -5.85
N LYS A 172 -3.53 2.00 -6.33
CA LYS A 172 -4.14 0.83 -5.69
C LYS A 172 -3.24 -0.43 -5.69
N ASP A 173 -2.16 -0.40 -6.46
CA ASP A 173 -1.19 -1.49 -6.60
C ASP A 173 0.10 -1.12 -5.83
N ASP A 174 -0.01 -0.29 -4.77
CA ASP A 174 1.05 0.14 -3.84
C ASP A 174 2.33 0.77 -4.45
N VAL A 175 2.39 1.00 -5.76
CA VAL A 175 3.45 1.77 -6.40
C VAL A 175 3.16 3.27 -6.37
N VAL A 176 4.21 4.08 -6.24
CA VAL A 176 4.12 5.54 -6.20
C VAL A 176 3.55 6.08 -7.51
N VAL A 177 2.53 6.92 -7.40
CA VAL A 177 2.00 7.73 -8.51
C VAL A 177 2.85 8.98 -8.66
N SER A 178 3.12 9.68 -7.54
CA SER A 178 3.99 10.85 -7.52
C SER A 178 4.43 11.25 -6.12
N ALA A 179 5.69 11.65 -6.01
CA ALA A 179 6.26 12.42 -4.90
C ALA A 179 6.40 13.92 -5.24
N GLY A 180 5.85 14.39 -6.36
CA GLY A 180 5.91 15.79 -6.80
C GLY A 180 6.48 15.92 -8.21
N ALA A 181 6.29 17.10 -8.80
CA ALA A 181 6.81 17.41 -10.12
C ALA A 181 8.28 17.80 -10.05
N VAL A 182 9.08 17.17 -10.92
CA VAL A 182 10.49 17.49 -11.14
C VAL A 182 10.77 17.65 -12.62
N ARG A 183 11.83 18.38 -12.95
CA ARG A 183 12.39 18.41 -14.30
C ARG A 183 13.85 18.03 -14.20
N HIS A 184 14.23 16.95 -14.87
CA HIS A 184 15.59 16.41 -14.79
C HIS A 184 16.56 17.20 -15.67
N ARG A 185 16.26 17.39 -16.97
CA ARG A 185 17.10 18.17 -17.88
C ARG A 185 16.37 19.41 -18.42
N PRO A 186 17.10 20.45 -18.84
CA PRO A 186 16.52 21.54 -19.61
C PRO A 186 15.85 21.01 -20.89
N GLY A 187 14.56 21.33 -21.06
CA GLY A 187 13.77 20.87 -22.22
C GLY A 187 13.00 19.58 -22.00
N ASP A 188 13.29 18.82 -20.94
CA ASP A 188 12.44 17.68 -20.55
C ASP A 188 11.06 18.18 -20.10
N PRO A 189 9.98 17.42 -20.36
CA PRO A 189 8.71 17.67 -19.70
C PRO A 189 8.87 17.51 -18.19
N TYR A 190 7.98 18.13 -17.42
CA TYR A 190 7.93 17.80 -16.00
C TYR A 190 7.53 16.34 -15.84
N GLU A 191 8.09 15.66 -14.85
CA GLU A 191 7.77 14.28 -14.52
C GLU A 191 7.36 14.14 -13.06
N SER A 192 6.60 13.08 -12.77
CA SER A 192 6.20 12.75 -11.41
C SER A 192 7.32 11.93 -10.77
N LEU A 193 7.99 12.52 -9.79
CA LEU A 193 9.13 11.90 -9.10
C LEU A 193 8.71 10.57 -8.45
N PHE A 194 9.60 9.57 -8.51
CA PHE A 194 9.37 8.21 -8.04
C PHE A 194 8.19 7.47 -8.68
N ARG A 195 7.56 7.99 -9.75
CA ARG A 195 6.44 7.29 -10.41
C ARG A 195 6.82 5.84 -10.76
N GLY A 196 6.01 4.88 -10.31
CA GLY A 196 6.20 3.45 -10.53
C GLY A 196 7.28 2.79 -9.65
N PHE A 197 7.86 3.52 -8.69
CA PHE A 197 8.74 2.96 -7.66
C PHE A 197 7.90 2.49 -6.46
N PRO A 198 8.37 1.52 -5.67
CA PRO A 198 7.79 1.18 -4.38
C PRO A 198 8.01 2.31 -3.35
N ILE A 199 7.20 2.35 -2.28
CA ILE A 199 7.26 3.43 -1.29
C ILE A 199 8.55 3.39 -0.46
N GLU A 200 9.12 2.20 -0.28
CA GLU A 200 10.39 1.96 0.39
C GLU A 200 11.53 2.76 -0.24
N ASP A 201 11.51 2.95 -1.56
CA ASP A 201 12.52 3.76 -2.26
C ASP A 201 12.40 5.24 -1.93
N VAL A 202 11.18 5.72 -1.75
CA VAL A 202 10.92 7.12 -1.36
C VAL A 202 11.37 7.37 0.07
N ARG A 203 11.18 6.39 0.97
CA ARG A 203 11.58 6.49 2.38
C ARG A 203 13.10 6.58 2.56
N LEU A 204 13.88 6.08 1.60
CA LEU A 204 15.33 6.19 1.62
C LEU A 204 15.85 7.58 1.22
N ALA A 205 15.01 8.43 0.62
CA ALA A 205 15.42 9.76 0.18
C ALA A 205 15.64 10.68 1.39
N ALA A 206 16.89 11.12 1.59
CA ALA A 206 17.22 12.15 2.59
C ALA A 206 16.85 13.57 2.10
N GLU A 207 16.85 13.78 0.78
CA GLU A 207 16.39 15.02 0.15
C GLU A 207 14.92 14.91 -0.25
N SER A 208 14.15 15.96 0.00
CA SER A 208 12.70 15.96 -0.29
C SER A 208 12.23 17.11 -1.19
N ARG A 209 13.15 17.98 -1.64
CA ARG A 209 12.78 19.16 -2.44
C ARG A 209 12.41 18.76 -3.86
N VAL A 210 11.31 19.34 -4.35
CA VAL A 210 10.78 19.17 -5.70
C VAL A 210 10.42 20.53 -6.28
N THR A 211 10.13 20.58 -7.59
CA THR A 211 9.85 21.86 -8.24
C THR A 211 8.45 22.34 -7.91
N ALA A 212 7.48 21.44 -7.86
CA ALA A 212 6.09 21.73 -7.53
C ALA A 212 5.39 20.49 -6.99
N ALA A 213 4.23 20.68 -6.36
CA ALA A 213 3.27 19.60 -6.19
C ALA A 213 2.60 19.32 -7.53
N ASP A 214 2.22 18.07 -7.79
CA ASP A 214 1.50 17.64 -8.99
C ASP A 214 0.30 16.73 -8.68
N GLN A 215 0.03 16.50 -7.39
CA GLN A 215 -1.13 15.79 -6.88
C GLN A 215 -1.95 16.71 -5.96
N PRO A 216 -3.29 16.58 -5.95
CA PRO A 216 -4.16 17.33 -5.06
C PRO A 216 -4.13 16.69 -3.67
N ALA A 217 -2.97 16.77 -3.02
CA ALA A 217 -2.68 16.23 -1.69
C ALA A 217 -1.52 17.03 -1.07
N PHE A 218 -1.71 18.33 -0.87
CA PHE A 218 -0.63 19.21 -0.40
C PHE A 218 -1.11 20.22 0.64
N ALA A 219 -0.21 20.64 1.51
CA ALA A 219 -0.40 21.71 2.48
C ALA A 219 0.45 22.93 2.10
N THR A 220 -0.10 24.12 2.35
CA THR A 220 0.59 25.39 2.16
C THR A 220 -0.10 26.53 2.91
N ALA A 221 0.51 27.72 2.91
CA ALA A 221 -0.13 28.93 3.44
C ALA A 221 -1.32 29.32 2.55
N THR A 222 -2.49 29.54 3.15
CA THR A 222 -3.67 30.00 2.42
C THR A 222 -3.41 31.32 1.71
N ALA A 223 -2.61 32.19 2.33
CA ALA A 223 -2.16 33.45 1.77
C ALA A 223 -1.29 33.30 0.53
N GLU A 224 -0.74 32.14 0.19
CA GLU A 224 0.07 31.95 -1.02
C GLU A 224 -0.72 31.36 -2.19
N LEU A 225 -1.96 30.92 -1.94
CA LEU A 225 -2.81 30.36 -2.99
C LEU A 225 -3.25 31.44 -3.99
N ALA A 226 -3.28 31.04 -5.26
CA ALA A 226 -3.67 31.87 -6.39
C ALA A 226 -4.58 31.07 -7.34
N PRO A 227 -5.45 31.73 -8.12
CA PRO A 227 -6.27 31.07 -9.13
C PRO A 227 -5.46 30.13 -10.04
N ALA A 228 -5.96 28.91 -10.22
CA ALA A 228 -5.35 27.93 -11.13
C ALA A 228 -5.59 28.31 -12.59
N PRO A 229 -4.54 28.29 -13.46
CA PRO A 229 -4.72 28.51 -14.89
C PRO A 229 -5.50 27.34 -15.50
N ARG A 230 -6.23 27.59 -16.60
CA ARG A 230 -6.92 26.51 -17.32
C ARG A 230 -5.90 25.62 -18.02
N THR A 231 -5.96 24.32 -17.78
CA THR A 231 -5.06 23.34 -18.39
C THR A 231 -5.84 22.15 -18.94
N GLY A 232 -5.17 21.30 -19.74
CA GLY A 232 -5.74 20.02 -20.15
C GLY A 232 -5.70 18.95 -19.07
N HIS A 233 -4.85 19.12 -18.04
CA HIS A 233 -4.47 18.07 -17.09
C HIS A 233 -4.38 18.60 -15.65
N GLN A 234 -5.09 17.94 -14.72
CA GLN A 234 -5.10 18.30 -13.30
C GLN A 234 -3.68 18.49 -12.71
N ALA A 235 -2.74 17.59 -13.00
CA ALA A 235 -1.37 17.66 -12.49
C ALA A 235 -0.62 18.92 -12.94
N THR A 236 -0.84 19.36 -14.20
CA THR A 236 -0.26 20.58 -14.75
C THR A 236 -0.79 21.82 -14.02
N ALA A 237 -2.10 21.88 -13.78
CA ALA A 237 -2.69 22.99 -13.04
C ALA A 237 -2.16 23.09 -11.61
N ILE A 238 -2.05 21.96 -10.91
CA ILE A 238 -1.48 21.91 -9.55
C ILE A 238 -0.02 22.37 -9.59
N SER A 239 0.78 21.88 -10.54
CA SER A 239 2.19 22.27 -10.69
C SER A 239 2.34 23.76 -10.99
N ALA A 240 1.46 24.32 -11.83
CA ALA A 240 1.47 25.72 -12.17
C ALA A 240 1.13 26.62 -10.97
N VAL A 241 0.22 26.21 -10.09
CA VAL A 241 -0.09 26.96 -8.86
C VAL A 241 1.04 26.82 -7.86
N THR A 242 1.42 25.59 -7.54
CA THR A 242 2.32 25.32 -6.41
C THR A 242 3.77 25.64 -6.70
N GLY A 243 4.24 25.50 -7.94
CA GLY A 243 5.60 25.87 -8.34
C GLY A 243 5.90 27.37 -8.32
N ARG A 244 4.88 28.21 -8.09
CA ARG A 244 5.03 29.68 -7.96
C ARG A 244 4.99 30.15 -6.49
N ILE A 245 4.70 29.25 -5.56
CA ILE A 245 4.61 29.59 -4.14
C ILE A 245 6.03 29.82 -3.58
N PRO A 246 6.27 30.93 -2.86
CA PRO A 246 7.54 31.18 -2.18
C PRO A 246 7.92 30.05 -1.20
N GLY A 247 9.22 29.79 -1.04
CA GLY A 247 9.74 28.69 -0.20
C GLY A 247 9.96 27.37 -0.95
N GLY A 248 9.37 27.23 -2.15
CA GLY A 248 9.49 26.04 -2.99
C GLY A 248 8.59 24.90 -2.54
N ALA A 249 8.77 23.73 -3.15
CA ALA A 249 7.98 22.54 -2.85
C ALA A 249 8.85 21.41 -2.28
N SER A 250 8.26 20.58 -1.43
CA SER A 250 8.84 19.34 -0.93
C SER A 250 7.78 18.25 -0.83
N PHE A 251 8.19 17.02 -0.55
CA PHE A 251 7.27 15.92 -0.29
C PHE A 251 7.48 15.24 1.07
N VAL A 252 6.45 14.52 1.50
CA VAL A 252 6.46 13.72 2.72
C VAL A 252 5.70 12.41 2.51
N VAL A 253 6.21 11.31 3.08
CA VAL A 253 5.47 10.05 3.20
C VAL A 253 4.54 10.14 4.42
N ALA A 254 3.39 10.78 4.26
CA ALA A 254 2.40 10.97 5.33
C ALA A 254 1.40 9.78 5.38
N GLY A 255 1.90 8.57 5.62
CA GLY A 255 1.08 7.35 5.61
C GLY A 255 0.66 6.88 4.20
N ARG A 256 -0.31 5.96 4.15
CA ARG A 256 -0.81 5.36 2.89
C ARG A 256 -1.88 6.27 2.28
N LEU A 257 -1.57 6.86 1.13
CA LEU A 257 -2.49 7.73 0.39
C LEU A 257 -2.72 7.18 -1.02
N ASN A 258 -3.74 6.36 -1.17
CA ASN A 258 -4.02 5.68 -2.43
C ASN A 258 -4.96 6.48 -3.32
N ARG A 259 -4.69 6.50 -4.62
CA ARG A 259 -5.57 7.09 -5.63
C ARG A 259 -6.57 6.06 -6.17
N VAL A 260 -7.85 6.42 -6.08
CA VAL A 260 -9.00 5.66 -6.58
C VAL A 260 -9.19 5.93 -8.08
N GLY A 261 -8.78 4.97 -8.91
CA GLY A 261 -8.99 4.96 -10.36
C GLY A 261 -7.71 5.11 -11.20
N LYS A 262 -7.83 4.97 -12.52
CA LYS A 262 -6.68 5.04 -13.44
C LYS A 262 -6.10 6.46 -13.47
N VAL A 263 -4.78 6.57 -13.22
CA VAL A 263 -4.02 7.80 -13.44
C VAL A 263 -3.74 7.91 -14.93
N GLN A 264 -4.40 8.85 -15.60
CA GLN A 264 -3.91 9.35 -16.88
C GLN A 264 -3.22 10.68 -16.60
N ARG A 265 -1.89 10.65 -16.51
CA ARG A 265 -1.13 11.82 -16.97
C ARG A 265 -1.12 11.71 -18.48
N GLY A 266 -2.05 12.39 -19.15
CA GLY A 266 -1.97 12.47 -20.60
C GLY A 266 -0.71 13.23 -20.99
N LEU A 267 -0.26 13.04 -22.24
CA LEU A 267 0.84 13.83 -22.78
C LEU A 267 0.50 15.32 -22.63
N GLU A 268 1.44 16.09 -22.07
CA GLU A 268 1.32 17.54 -21.96
C GLU A 268 1.06 18.12 -23.35
N THR A 269 0.03 18.96 -23.48
CA THR A 269 -0.15 19.72 -24.71
C THR A 269 0.95 20.79 -24.78
N PRO A 270 1.32 21.30 -25.97
CA PRO A 270 2.28 22.40 -26.08
C PRO A 270 1.91 23.63 -25.23
N SER A 271 0.61 23.85 -24.99
CA SER A 271 0.11 24.90 -24.09
C SER A 271 0.41 24.61 -22.62
N ASP A 272 0.34 23.35 -22.20
CA ASP A 272 0.70 22.92 -20.83
C ASP A 272 2.22 23.10 -20.61
N THR A 273 3.04 22.72 -21.59
CA THR A 273 4.49 22.92 -21.54
C THR A 273 4.86 24.40 -21.42
N ALA A 274 4.19 25.29 -22.14
CA ALA A 274 4.46 26.73 -22.06
C ALA A 274 4.13 27.32 -20.67
N LEU A 275 3.05 26.83 -20.02
CA LEU A 275 2.67 27.26 -18.67
C LEU A 275 3.71 26.86 -17.62
N LEU A 276 4.33 25.70 -17.78
CA LEU A 276 5.35 25.17 -16.86
C LEU A 276 6.77 25.66 -17.21
N ALA A 277 7.03 26.14 -18.42
CA ALA A 277 8.35 26.59 -18.87
C ALA A 277 8.94 27.70 -17.99
N GLY A 278 8.10 28.57 -17.42
CA GLY A 278 8.51 29.65 -16.52
C GLY A 278 8.80 29.22 -15.08
N LEU A 279 8.49 27.97 -14.70
CA LEU A 279 8.83 27.46 -13.38
C LEU A 279 10.35 27.24 -13.31
N ARG A 280 10.98 27.81 -12.29
CA ARG A 280 12.39 27.56 -11.98
C ARG A 280 12.49 26.17 -11.36
N PRO A 281 13.25 25.23 -11.96
CA PRO A 281 13.52 23.96 -11.31
C PRO A 281 14.08 24.22 -9.91
N ALA A 282 13.45 23.60 -8.92
CA ALA A 282 13.92 23.54 -7.55
C ALA A 282 13.90 22.07 -7.15
N GLY A 283 14.96 21.61 -6.46
CA GLY A 283 15.19 20.19 -6.24
C GLY A 283 15.56 19.49 -7.55
N GLU A 284 16.85 19.17 -7.72
CA GLU A 284 17.29 18.36 -8.85
C GLU A 284 16.78 16.94 -8.63
N ALA A 285 16.04 16.38 -9.60
CA ALA A 285 15.53 15.01 -9.52
C ALA A 285 16.67 14.02 -9.20
N ALA A 286 17.84 14.28 -9.80
CA ALA A 286 19.09 13.58 -9.50
C ALA A 286 19.43 13.63 -8.02
N ALA A 287 19.48 14.81 -7.38
CA ALA A 287 19.81 14.94 -5.96
C ALA A 287 18.88 14.12 -5.06
N VAL A 288 17.57 14.14 -5.32
CA VAL A 288 16.62 13.33 -4.55
C VAL A 288 16.84 11.84 -4.75
N LEU A 289 16.93 11.38 -5.99
CA LEU A 289 17.13 9.96 -6.32
C LEU A 289 18.51 9.45 -5.82
N GLU A 290 19.55 10.27 -5.93
CA GLU A 290 20.89 9.96 -5.43
C GLU A 290 20.91 9.92 -3.90
N SER A 291 20.13 10.76 -3.21
CA SER A 291 19.96 10.68 -1.75
C SER A 291 19.26 9.39 -1.32
N ALA A 292 18.35 8.84 -2.15
CA ALA A 292 17.78 7.50 -1.99
C ALA A 292 18.74 6.37 -2.44
N GLY A 293 19.95 6.75 -2.87
CA GLY A 293 21.04 5.85 -3.21
C GLY A 293 20.90 5.20 -4.59
N PHE A 294 20.21 5.86 -5.52
CA PHE A 294 20.23 5.53 -6.94
C PHE A 294 21.37 6.26 -7.67
N THR A 295 21.70 5.80 -8.87
CA THR A 295 22.57 6.53 -9.80
C THR A 295 21.74 7.06 -10.94
N VAL A 296 21.85 8.37 -11.20
CA VAL A 296 21.11 9.05 -12.26
C VAL A 296 22.09 9.58 -13.30
N ASP A 297 21.88 9.22 -14.57
CA ASP A 297 22.64 9.79 -15.68
C ASP A 297 22.08 11.18 -16.03
N PRO A 298 22.85 12.27 -15.83
CA PRO A 298 22.36 13.62 -16.13
C PRO A 298 22.14 13.85 -17.63
N SER A 299 22.68 12.99 -18.50
CA SER A 299 22.51 13.10 -19.95
C SER A 299 21.25 12.42 -20.47
N ARG A 300 20.58 11.57 -19.69
CA ARG A 300 19.38 10.83 -20.10
C ARG A 300 18.13 11.36 -19.41
N SER A 301 16.98 11.26 -20.06
CA SER A 301 15.67 11.45 -19.41
C SER A 301 15.53 10.44 -18.27
N LEU A 302 14.69 10.71 -17.26
CA LEU A 302 14.40 9.72 -16.20
C LEU A 302 13.63 8.49 -16.71
N ARG A 303 13.02 8.62 -17.89
CA ARG A 303 12.28 7.57 -18.58
C ARG A 303 12.80 7.37 -20.00
N ASP A 304 12.85 6.11 -20.44
CA ASP A 304 13.08 5.80 -21.85
C ASP A 304 11.78 5.91 -22.66
N ASP A 305 11.87 5.65 -23.96
CA ASP A 305 10.74 5.74 -24.89
C ASP A 305 9.61 4.73 -24.57
N ASP A 306 9.95 3.63 -23.87
CA ASP A 306 9.00 2.61 -23.40
C ASP A 306 8.40 2.96 -22.03
N GLY A 307 8.81 4.08 -21.43
CA GLY A 307 8.34 4.55 -20.12
C GLY A 307 8.99 3.86 -18.92
N ARG A 308 10.04 3.06 -19.12
CA ARG A 308 10.81 2.42 -18.04
C ARG A 308 11.77 3.41 -17.41
N SER A 309 12.15 3.17 -16.16
CA SER A 309 13.20 3.95 -15.50
C SER A 309 14.55 3.77 -16.15
N THR A 310 15.21 4.88 -16.48
CA THR A 310 16.63 4.92 -16.87
C THR A 310 17.57 5.03 -15.68
N VAL A 311 17.01 5.31 -14.49
CA VAL A 311 17.73 5.31 -13.22
C VAL A 311 18.34 3.93 -12.99
N ILE A 312 19.56 3.89 -12.48
CA ILE A 312 20.29 2.65 -12.23
C ILE A 312 20.29 2.39 -10.72
N GLY A 313 20.07 1.14 -10.34
CA GLY A 313 20.22 0.68 -8.96
C GLY A 313 21.67 0.83 -8.53
N GLY A 314 21.91 1.57 -7.44
CA GLY A 314 23.20 1.57 -6.75
C GLY A 314 24.06 2.81 -6.99
N ARG A 315 24.18 3.65 -5.96
CA ARG A 315 25.51 3.99 -5.46
C ARG A 315 25.96 2.83 -4.59
N ILE A 316 27.04 2.15 -4.94
CA ILE A 316 27.88 1.45 -3.96
C ILE A 316 28.48 2.60 -3.14
N ASP A 317 28.04 2.78 -1.90
CA ASP A 317 28.63 3.79 -1.03
C ASP A 317 29.81 3.13 -0.33
N PRO A 318 31.06 3.53 -0.62
CA PRO A 318 32.23 2.96 0.05
C PRO A 318 32.39 3.44 1.50
N ARG A 319 31.43 4.21 2.08
CA ARG A 319 31.62 4.93 3.35
C ARG A 319 30.68 4.59 4.50
N PHE A 320 29.92 3.49 4.44
CA PHE A 320 29.25 2.98 5.65
C PHE A 320 29.82 1.63 6.03
N THR A 321 29.96 1.46 7.35
CA THR A 321 30.66 0.39 8.07
C THR A 321 30.55 -0.92 7.32
N VAL A 322 31.66 -1.27 6.69
CA VAL A 322 31.85 -2.55 6.05
C VAL A 322 31.55 -3.62 7.11
N VAL A 323 30.44 -4.34 6.96
CA VAL A 323 30.45 -5.75 7.38
C VAL A 323 31.33 -6.41 6.32
N GLU A 324 32.61 -6.60 6.63
CA GLU A 324 33.61 -7.06 5.66
C GLU A 324 33.11 -8.30 4.93
N GLY A 325 32.84 -8.16 3.62
CA GLY A 325 32.73 -9.28 2.67
C GLY A 325 31.44 -9.43 1.85
N LEU A 326 30.29 -8.84 2.21
CA LEU A 326 29.02 -9.11 1.49
C LEU A 326 28.63 -7.99 0.51
N PRO A 327 28.25 -8.31 -0.74
CA PRO A 327 27.71 -7.31 -1.65
C PRO A 327 26.30 -6.87 -1.19
N ARG A 328 25.96 -5.61 -1.43
CA ARG A 328 24.61 -5.10 -1.22
C ARG A 328 23.76 -5.36 -2.44
N LEU A 329 22.83 -6.30 -2.33
CA LEU A 329 21.84 -6.61 -3.36
C LEU A 329 20.53 -5.88 -3.07
N ARG A 330 19.75 -5.64 -4.12
CA ARG A 330 18.36 -5.21 -4.01
C ARG A 330 17.40 -6.39 -4.18
N TRP A 331 16.54 -6.59 -3.20
CA TRP A 331 15.59 -7.68 -3.09
C TRP A 331 14.17 -7.20 -3.29
N SER A 332 13.42 -7.84 -4.20
CA SER A 332 11.96 -7.81 -4.19
C SER A 332 11.40 -9.05 -3.50
N ILE A 333 10.67 -8.88 -2.40
CA ILE A 333 9.94 -9.96 -1.73
C ILE A 333 8.49 -9.93 -2.20
N LYS A 334 8.00 -11.03 -2.77
CA LYS A 334 6.65 -11.12 -3.34
C LYS A 334 5.73 -11.94 -2.43
N ILE A 335 4.61 -11.35 -2.02
CA ILE A 335 3.62 -11.97 -1.13
C ILE A 335 2.21 -12.00 -1.73
N ALA A 336 1.37 -12.91 -1.23
CA ALA A 336 0.01 -13.09 -1.74
C ALA A 336 -0.99 -12.01 -1.27
N ALA A 337 -0.68 -11.32 -0.17
CA ALA A 337 -1.53 -10.27 0.37
C ALA A 337 -1.77 -9.15 -0.66
N SER A 338 -3.03 -8.71 -0.76
CA SER A 338 -3.40 -7.53 -1.56
C SER A 338 -2.94 -6.22 -0.91
N ALA A 339 -2.83 -5.17 -1.71
CA ALA A 339 -2.68 -3.81 -1.20
C ALA A 339 -3.93 -3.36 -0.41
N GLY A 340 -3.72 -2.45 0.54
CA GLY A 340 -4.79 -1.80 1.31
C GLY A 340 -5.30 -2.57 2.54
N PRO A 341 -6.32 -2.02 3.23
CA PRO A 341 -6.70 -2.43 4.59
C PRO A 341 -7.09 -3.90 4.73
N LEU A 342 -7.70 -4.51 3.71
CA LEU A 342 -8.05 -5.93 3.74
C LEU A 342 -6.81 -6.81 3.75
N GLY A 343 -5.80 -6.48 2.92
CA GLY A 343 -4.55 -7.23 2.88
C GLY A 343 -3.66 -6.98 4.11
N ASP A 344 -3.77 -5.81 4.75
CA ASP A 344 -3.04 -5.47 5.99
C ASP A 344 -3.39 -6.40 7.18
N THR A 345 -4.48 -7.18 7.06
CA THR A 345 -4.86 -8.19 8.06
C THR A 345 -4.21 -9.56 7.83
N TRP A 346 -3.48 -9.76 6.72
CA TRP A 346 -2.89 -11.05 6.36
C TRP A 346 -1.54 -11.25 7.06
N GLY A 347 -1.30 -12.49 7.53
CA GLY A 347 -0.03 -12.87 8.16
C GLY A 347 1.18 -12.66 7.25
N ASP A 348 1.01 -12.82 5.93
CA ASP A 348 2.02 -12.58 4.90
C ASP A 348 2.71 -11.22 5.01
N VAL A 349 1.98 -10.18 5.43
CA VAL A 349 2.53 -8.82 5.56
C VAL A 349 3.59 -8.80 6.66
N TYR A 350 3.24 -9.26 7.86
CA TYR A 350 4.16 -9.31 9.00
C TYR A 350 5.33 -10.27 8.74
N PHE A 351 5.05 -11.41 8.12
CA PHE A 351 6.09 -12.39 7.75
C PHE A 351 7.12 -11.79 6.78
N ALA A 352 6.68 -11.02 5.78
CA ALA A 352 7.57 -10.36 4.84
C ALA A 352 8.29 -9.16 5.46
N ASP A 353 7.64 -8.39 6.32
CA ASP A 353 8.25 -7.29 7.05
C ASP A 353 9.39 -7.80 7.95
N ASP A 354 9.17 -8.86 8.74
CA ASP A 354 10.18 -9.44 9.62
C ASP A 354 11.38 -9.97 8.83
N LEU A 355 11.15 -10.64 7.69
CA LEU A 355 12.23 -11.06 6.80
C LEU A 355 12.96 -9.88 6.16
N ALA A 356 12.23 -8.83 5.77
CA ALA A 356 12.80 -7.66 5.13
C ALA A 356 13.71 -6.88 6.09
N ASP A 357 13.32 -6.75 7.35
CA ASP A 357 14.12 -6.09 8.38
C ASP A 357 15.42 -6.85 8.63
N GLU A 358 15.38 -8.17 8.73
CA GLU A 358 16.57 -9.00 8.91
C GLU A 358 17.51 -8.97 7.69
N LEU A 359 16.97 -8.91 6.47
CA LEU A 359 17.78 -8.69 5.27
C LEU A 359 18.40 -7.27 5.25
N ARG A 360 17.70 -6.25 5.75
CA ARG A 360 18.24 -4.88 5.88
C ARG A 360 19.37 -4.81 6.91
N GLU A 361 19.26 -5.53 8.02
CA GLU A 361 20.33 -5.69 9.02
C GLU A 361 21.59 -6.36 8.41
N LEU A 362 21.40 -7.26 7.43
CA LEU A 362 22.49 -7.82 6.61
C LEU A 362 22.98 -6.87 5.49
N GLY A 363 22.61 -5.58 5.55
CA GLY A 363 23.03 -4.54 4.62
C GLY A 363 22.35 -4.57 3.26
N GLN A 364 21.30 -5.38 3.08
CA GLN A 364 20.57 -5.49 1.81
C GLN A 364 19.54 -4.37 1.66
N ARG A 365 19.12 -4.10 0.41
CA ARG A 365 17.94 -3.25 0.15
C ARG A 365 16.75 -4.13 -0.13
N VAL A 366 15.62 -3.85 0.50
CA VAL A 366 14.44 -4.71 0.40
C VAL A 366 13.19 -3.90 0.15
N VAL A 367 12.40 -4.37 -0.81
CA VAL A 367 11.09 -3.85 -1.18
C VAL A 367 10.09 -5.00 -1.19
N ILE A 368 8.87 -4.75 -0.73
CA ILE A 368 7.84 -5.77 -0.62
C ILE A 368 6.78 -5.53 -1.70
N ASP A 369 6.70 -6.45 -2.65
CA ASP A 369 5.71 -6.43 -3.71
C ASP A 369 4.48 -7.26 -3.29
N ARG A 370 3.37 -6.56 -3.09
CA ARG A 370 2.05 -7.17 -2.86
C ARG A 370 1.47 -7.72 -4.16
N ARG A 371 0.36 -8.46 -4.06
CA ARG A 371 -0.27 -9.20 -5.17
C ARG A 371 -0.33 -8.46 -6.51
N HIS A 372 -0.69 -7.17 -6.50
CA HIS A 372 -0.86 -6.39 -7.72
C HIS A 372 0.43 -5.67 -8.18
N SER A 373 1.47 -5.71 -7.36
CA SER A 373 2.78 -5.06 -7.56
C SER A 373 3.88 -6.06 -7.92
N HIS A 374 3.58 -7.38 -7.97
CA HIS A 374 4.55 -8.44 -8.31
C HIS A 374 5.36 -8.16 -9.59
N ARG A 375 4.81 -7.34 -10.50
CA ARG A 375 5.54 -6.74 -11.61
C ARG A 375 5.39 -5.22 -11.57
N ARG A 376 6.48 -4.52 -11.28
CA ARG A 376 6.55 -3.05 -11.36
C ARG A 376 7.08 -2.63 -12.73
N ALA A 377 6.19 -2.34 -13.68
CA ALA A 377 6.55 -2.06 -15.08
C ALA A 377 7.62 -0.96 -15.28
N VAL A 378 7.83 -0.09 -14.28
CA VAL A 378 8.76 1.04 -14.37
C VAL A 378 10.10 0.78 -13.67
N SER A 379 10.13 -0.04 -12.62
CA SER A 379 11.24 -0.12 -11.66
C SER A 379 11.67 -1.54 -11.29
N ASP A 380 11.01 -2.59 -11.80
CA ASP A 380 11.35 -3.97 -11.47
C ASP A 380 12.74 -4.40 -11.98
N GLN A 381 13.25 -3.74 -13.03
CA GLN A 381 14.61 -3.95 -13.56
C GLN A 381 15.73 -3.51 -12.61
N LEU A 382 15.41 -2.84 -11.50
CA LEU A 382 16.38 -2.40 -10.51
C LEU A 382 16.77 -3.51 -9.53
N ASP A 383 15.96 -4.56 -9.43
CA ASP A 383 16.12 -5.62 -8.44
C ASP A 383 17.20 -6.63 -8.87
N ASP A 384 18.05 -7.04 -7.93
CA ASP A 384 19.07 -8.07 -8.13
C ASP A 384 18.53 -9.47 -7.84
N VAL A 385 17.63 -9.57 -6.87
CA VAL A 385 17.05 -10.81 -6.35
C VAL A 385 15.55 -10.67 -6.24
N SER A 386 14.82 -11.68 -6.72
CA SER A 386 13.38 -11.82 -6.56
C SER A 386 13.08 -13.04 -5.71
N LEU A 387 12.60 -12.82 -4.48
CA LEU A 387 12.11 -13.88 -3.60
C LEU A 387 10.59 -13.95 -3.66
N VAL A 388 10.06 -15.11 -4.01
CA VAL A 388 8.62 -15.39 -3.92
C VAL A 388 8.34 -16.17 -2.64
N ILE A 389 7.63 -15.55 -1.70
CA ILE A 389 7.06 -16.25 -0.55
C ILE A 389 5.73 -16.83 -1.03
N ARG A 390 5.76 -18.11 -1.39
CA ARG A 390 4.68 -18.78 -2.10
C ARG A 390 3.61 -19.24 -1.12
N GLY A 391 2.55 -18.43 -1.06
CA GLY A 391 1.30 -18.68 -0.34
C GLY A 391 0.17 -19.12 -1.28
N LEU A 392 -0.81 -18.24 -1.52
CA LEU A 392 -1.92 -18.48 -2.47
C LEU A 392 -1.62 -18.00 -3.90
N GLU A 393 -0.70 -17.06 -4.06
CA GLU A 393 -0.35 -16.49 -5.38
C GLU A 393 0.94 -17.09 -5.93
N SER A 394 0.99 -17.32 -7.25
CA SER A 394 2.13 -17.88 -7.99
C SER A 394 2.64 -16.85 -9.00
N PRO A 395 3.36 -15.79 -8.56
CA PRO A 395 3.95 -14.85 -9.50
C PRO A 395 4.97 -15.54 -10.40
N GLU A 396 4.99 -15.13 -11.67
CA GLU A 396 5.99 -15.62 -12.61
C GLU A 396 7.40 -15.17 -12.17
N PRO A 397 8.38 -16.10 -12.17
CA PRO A 397 9.76 -15.76 -11.89
C PRO A 397 10.31 -14.84 -12.98
N ARG A 398 11.30 -14.05 -12.58
CA ARG A 398 12.05 -13.17 -13.49
C ARG A 398 13.31 -13.89 -13.92
N ALA A 399 13.47 -14.09 -15.23
CA ALA A 399 14.65 -14.76 -15.79
C ALA A 399 15.90 -13.88 -15.86
N ASP A 400 15.75 -12.57 -15.64
CA ASP A 400 16.81 -11.56 -15.71
C ASP A 400 17.44 -11.23 -14.35
N VAL A 401 16.98 -11.86 -13.27
CA VAL A 401 17.46 -11.66 -11.89
C VAL A 401 17.60 -13.01 -11.20
N THR A 402 18.25 -13.04 -10.05
CA THR A 402 18.29 -14.25 -9.24
C THR A 402 16.92 -14.52 -8.64
N SER A 403 16.27 -15.61 -9.02
CA SER A 403 14.91 -15.93 -8.64
C SER A 403 14.87 -17.05 -7.60
N LEU A 404 14.34 -16.76 -6.42
CA LEU A 404 14.18 -17.69 -5.31
C LEU A 404 12.68 -17.95 -5.06
N LEU A 405 12.34 -19.21 -4.79
CA LEU A 405 10.99 -19.62 -4.38
C LEU A 405 11.04 -20.19 -2.97
N TRP A 406 10.18 -19.72 -2.08
CA TRP A 406 9.99 -20.30 -0.75
C TRP A 406 8.53 -20.68 -0.55
N VAL A 407 8.23 -21.97 -0.65
CA VAL A 407 6.88 -22.53 -0.45
C VAL A 407 6.60 -22.58 1.06
N ILE A 408 5.63 -21.79 1.51
CA ILE A 408 5.26 -21.71 2.94
C ILE A 408 3.88 -22.30 3.25
N SER A 409 3.03 -22.49 2.24
CA SER A 409 1.69 -23.07 2.36
C SER A 409 1.19 -23.59 1.01
N HIS A 410 0.02 -24.24 1.00
CA HIS A 410 -0.66 -24.74 -0.21
C HIS A 410 0.21 -25.64 -1.10
N PRO A 411 0.95 -26.62 -0.54
CA PRO A 411 1.80 -27.53 -1.32
C PRO A 411 1.07 -28.33 -2.40
N ASP A 412 -0.23 -28.56 -2.25
CA ASP A 412 -1.07 -29.25 -3.23
C ASP A 412 -1.20 -28.49 -4.55
N GLN A 413 -1.05 -27.16 -4.51
CA GLN A 413 -1.14 -26.28 -5.66
C GLN A 413 0.20 -26.06 -6.37
N VAL A 414 1.32 -26.49 -5.78
CA VAL A 414 2.66 -26.25 -6.34
C VAL A 414 3.04 -27.35 -7.32
N THR A 415 3.28 -26.96 -8.57
CA THR A 415 3.59 -27.88 -9.67
C THR A 415 5.08 -27.95 -9.99
N GLY A 416 5.51 -29.03 -10.65
CA GLY A 416 6.88 -29.16 -11.17
C GLY A 416 7.26 -28.03 -12.15
N ASP A 417 6.31 -27.63 -12.99
CA ASP A 417 6.51 -26.56 -13.98
C ASP A 417 6.66 -25.19 -13.32
N GLU A 418 5.96 -24.95 -12.20
CA GLU A 418 6.10 -23.73 -11.41
C GLU A 418 7.49 -23.62 -10.77
N ILE A 419 8.02 -24.70 -10.20
CA ILE A 419 9.31 -24.68 -9.48
C ILE A 419 10.52 -24.68 -10.43
N ALA A 420 10.37 -25.23 -11.64
CA ALA A 420 11.45 -25.40 -12.61
C ALA A 420 12.23 -24.12 -12.96
N PRO A 421 11.58 -22.96 -13.24
CA PRO A 421 12.27 -21.73 -13.63
C PRO A 421 13.01 -20.98 -12.51
N TYR A 422 12.90 -21.38 -11.24
CA TYR A 422 13.58 -20.71 -10.13
C TYR A 422 15.01 -21.22 -9.94
N ASP A 423 15.96 -20.34 -9.59
CA ASP A 423 17.36 -20.70 -9.35
C ASP A 423 17.54 -21.54 -8.08
N ARG A 424 16.77 -21.22 -7.04
CA ARG A 424 16.69 -21.96 -5.78
C ARG A 424 15.25 -22.09 -5.32
N VAL A 425 14.93 -23.26 -4.78
CA VAL A 425 13.60 -23.57 -4.26
C VAL A 425 13.74 -24.07 -2.84
N PHE A 426 12.94 -23.51 -1.96
CA PHE A 426 12.84 -23.83 -0.55
C PHE A 426 11.41 -24.23 -0.20
N ALA A 427 11.25 -25.04 0.85
CA ALA A 427 9.92 -25.37 1.37
C ALA A 427 9.89 -25.46 2.89
N ALA A 428 8.78 -25.01 3.48
CA ALA A 428 8.50 -25.07 4.91
C ALA A 428 8.11 -26.48 5.42
N SER A 429 8.54 -27.52 4.71
CA SER A 429 8.39 -28.92 5.08
C SER A 429 9.58 -29.72 4.57
N ALA A 430 10.29 -30.40 5.48
CA ALA A 430 11.39 -31.28 5.11
C ALA A 430 10.92 -32.51 4.32
N ARG A 431 9.77 -33.06 4.71
CA ARG A 431 9.15 -34.20 4.04
C ARG A 431 8.79 -33.85 2.59
N TRP A 432 8.03 -32.78 2.40
CA TRP A 432 7.58 -32.37 1.07
C TRP A 432 8.74 -31.97 0.17
N ALA A 433 9.76 -31.28 0.73
CA ALA A 433 10.98 -30.94 -0.01
C ALA A 433 11.68 -32.20 -0.55
N ALA A 434 11.86 -33.23 0.27
CA ALA A 434 12.50 -34.48 -0.13
C ALA A 434 11.67 -35.25 -1.18
N GLU A 435 10.38 -35.44 -0.91
CA GLU A 435 9.47 -36.18 -1.81
C GLU A 435 9.33 -35.48 -3.17
N THR A 436 9.15 -34.15 -3.18
CA THR A 436 9.01 -33.39 -4.43
C THR A 436 10.33 -33.28 -5.16
N SER A 437 11.47 -33.21 -4.46
CA SER A 437 12.79 -33.28 -5.12
C SER A 437 12.99 -34.60 -5.85
N ALA A 438 12.65 -35.72 -5.22
CA ALA A 438 12.75 -37.04 -5.84
C ALA A 438 11.80 -37.18 -7.04
N ARG A 439 10.58 -36.65 -6.92
CA ARG A 439 9.55 -36.72 -7.97
C ARG A 439 9.86 -35.85 -9.20
N THR A 440 10.39 -34.65 -8.99
CA THR A 440 10.59 -33.66 -10.06
C THR A 440 12.03 -33.63 -10.60
N GLY A 441 12.98 -34.22 -9.88
CA GLY A 441 14.41 -34.10 -10.16
C GLY A 441 14.98 -32.70 -9.83
N ARG A 442 14.16 -31.78 -9.29
CA ARG A 442 14.59 -30.45 -8.89
C ARG A 442 14.93 -30.43 -7.40
N ARG A 443 16.14 -30.00 -7.04
CA ARG A 443 16.52 -29.84 -5.63
C ARG A 443 15.66 -28.77 -4.96
N ILE A 444 14.97 -29.16 -3.89
CA ILE A 444 14.24 -28.29 -2.97
C ILE A 444 14.89 -28.42 -1.59
N ASP A 445 15.34 -27.31 -1.03
CA ASP A 445 15.98 -27.27 0.28
C ASP A 445 14.93 -27.02 1.38
N PRO A 446 14.95 -27.77 2.50
CA PRO A 446 14.06 -27.47 3.61
C PRO A 446 14.41 -26.13 4.25
N LEU A 447 13.41 -25.26 4.38
CA LEU A 447 13.50 -23.98 5.08
C LEU A 447 12.17 -23.76 5.80
N LEU A 448 12.09 -24.19 7.06
CA LEU A 448 10.89 -24.01 7.87
C LEU A 448 10.56 -22.53 8.05
N GLN A 449 9.31 -22.23 8.40
CA GLN A 449 8.89 -20.88 8.80
C GLN A 449 9.68 -20.40 10.05
N ALA A 450 9.40 -19.18 10.49
CA ALA A 450 10.24 -18.49 11.46
C ALA A 450 9.46 -17.55 12.38
N THR A 451 10.13 -17.07 13.40
CA THR A 451 9.61 -16.07 14.33
C THR A 451 10.56 -14.88 14.43
N ASP A 452 10.02 -13.73 14.85
CA ASP A 452 10.82 -12.58 15.29
C ASP A 452 11.00 -12.67 16.81
N PRO A 453 12.17 -13.10 17.33
CA PRO A 453 12.39 -13.22 18.77
C PRO A 453 12.45 -11.87 19.51
N ALA A 454 12.57 -10.74 18.80
CA ALA A 454 12.46 -9.41 19.42
C ALA A 454 11.00 -9.08 19.75
N ARG A 455 10.04 -9.62 18.99
CA ARG A 455 8.59 -9.43 19.21
C ARG A 455 7.95 -10.58 19.99
N PHE A 456 8.27 -11.81 19.61
CA PHE A 456 7.74 -13.03 20.19
C PHE A 456 8.72 -13.63 21.16
N HIS A 457 8.55 -13.27 22.43
CA HIS A 457 9.39 -13.75 23.51
C HIS A 457 8.55 -14.00 24.77
N PRO A 458 9.02 -14.85 25.69
CA PRO A 458 8.37 -15.01 26.98
C PRO A 458 8.39 -13.70 27.78
N GLY A 459 7.42 -13.53 28.65
CA GLY A 459 7.32 -12.36 29.51
C GLY A 459 6.15 -12.48 30.47
N GLU A 460 5.94 -11.45 31.27
CA GLU A 460 4.79 -11.41 32.17
C GLU A 460 3.47 -11.40 31.37
N PRO A 461 2.45 -12.15 31.84
CA PRO A 461 1.09 -12.05 31.32
C PRO A 461 0.53 -10.63 31.42
N VAL A 462 -0.41 -10.31 30.55
CA VAL A 462 -1.15 -9.05 30.49
C VAL A 462 -2.61 -9.34 30.75
N ASP A 463 -3.11 -8.89 31.90
CA ASP A 463 -4.46 -9.20 32.38
C ASP A 463 -5.56 -8.83 31.36
N ASP A 464 -5.42 -7.69 30.68
CA ASP A 464 -6.40 -7.21 29.68
C ASP A 464 -6.46 -8.10 28.42
N LEU A 465 -5.46 -8.94 28.19
CA LEU A 465 -5.36 -9.87 27.06
C LEU A 465 -5.50 -11.34 27.49
N ALA A 466 -5.75 -11.60 28.77
CA ALA A 466 -5.85 -12.96 29.29
C ALA A 466 -7.09 -13.68 28.75
N SER A 467 -6.95 -14.97 28.48
CA SER A 467 -8.04 -15.85 28.04
C SER A 467 -7.77 -17.29 28.45
N ASP A 468 -8.82 -18.07 28.67
CA ASP A 468 -8.65 -19.49 28.94
C ASP A 468 -8.10 -20.22 27.69
N VAL A 469 -8.81 -20.12 26.57
CA VAL A 469 -8.40 -20.71 25.30
C VAL A 469 -8.40 -19.63 24.21
N LEU A 470 -7.28 -19.40 23.55
CA LEU A 470 -7.11 -18.37 22.52
C LEU A 470 -6.99 -18.99 21.13
N PHE A 471 -7.75 -18.47 20.15
CA PHE A 471 -7.51 -18.72 18.73
C PHE A 471 -7.40 -17.41 17.95
N VAL A 472 -6.31 -17.26 17.18
CA VAL A 472 -6.08 -16.09 16.32
C VAL A 472 -5.97 -16.54 14.87
N GLY A 473 -6.98 -16.23 14.06
CA GLY A 473 -7.04 -16.55 12.62
C GLY A 473 -8.45 -16.44 12.07
N SER A 474 -8.60 -16.17 10.76
CA SER A 474 -9.91 -16.15 10.10
C SER A 474 -10.46 -17.56 9.87
N THR A 475 -11.75 -17.69 9.58
CA THR A 475 -12.39 -18.98 9.27
C THR A 475 -11.93 -19.60 7.97
N ARG A 476 -11.31 -18.82 7.07
CA ARG A 476 -10.99 -19.25 5.69
C ARG A 476 -12.23 -19.72 4.90
N GLY A 477 -13.42 -19.33 5.33
CA GLY A 477 -14.69 -19.77 4.73
C GLY A 477 -15.19 -21.13 5.23
N GLU A 478 -14.55 -21.74 6.23
CA GLU A 478 -14.94 -23.03 6.79
C GLU A 478 -14.99 -23.03 8.32
N PHE A 479 -15.77 -23.95 8.89
CA PHE A 479 -15.74 -24.18 10.34
C PHE A 479 -14.55 -25.07 10.70
N ARG A 480 -13.44 -24.44 11.06
CA ARG A 480 -12.17 -25.11 11.37
C ARG A 480 -12.34 -26.23 12.41
N PRO A 481 -11.90 -27.46 12.12
CA PRO A 481 -12.12 -28.63 12.98
C PRO A 481 -11.70 -28.44 14.43
N LEU A 482 -10.49 -27.93 14.67
CA LEU A 482 -9.96 -27.77 16.02
C LEU A 482 -10.77 -26.80 16.87
N VAL A 483 -11.23 -25.70 16.27
CA VAL A 483 -12.08 -24.71 16.97
C VAL A 483 -13.47 -25.31 17.26
N ARG A 484 -14.03 -26.06 16.31
CA ARG A 484 -15.30 -26.78 16.51
C ARG A 484 -15.20 -27.79 17.65
N GLU A 485 -14.10 -28.53 17.74
CA GLU A 485 -13.85 -29.49 18.80
C GLU A 485 -13.71 -28.81 20.16
N ALA A 486 -12.96 -27.70 20.25
CA ALA A 486 -12.84 -26.91 21.48
C ALA A 486 -14.20 -26.38 21.96
N VAL A 487 -15.04 -25.87 21.05
CA VAL A 487 -16.41 -25.44 21.37
C VAL A 487 -17.25 -26.63 21.85
N SER A 488 -17.14 -27.78 21.20
CA SER A 488 -17.87 -29.00 21.58
C SER A 488 -17.43 -29.54 22.94
N ALA A 489 -16.16 -29.35 23.30
CA ALA A 489 -15.60 -29.67 24.61
C ALA A 489 -15.96 -28.64 25.70
N GLY A 490 -16.69 -27.56 25.35
CA GLY A 490 -17.13 -26.55 26.32
C GLY A 490 -16.06 -25.54 26.71
N ALA A 491 -15.03 -25.34 25.88
CA ALA A 491 -13.96 -24.38 26.13
C ALA A 491 -14.47 -22.93 26.26
N ASP A 492 -13.88 -22.15 27.17
CA ASP A 492 -14.08 -20.70 27.22
C ASP A 492 -13.16 -20.01 26.20
N LEU A 493 -13.66 -19.94 24.96
CA LEU A 493 -12.87 -19.56 23.80
C LEU A 493 -12.86 -18.03 23.59
N ALA A 494 -11.68 -17.47 23.36
CA ALA A 494 -11.47 -16.14 22.82
C ALA A 494 -10.97 -16.24 21.38
N VAL A 495 -11.71 -15.67 20.43
CA VAL A 495 -11.38 -15.71 19.00
C VAL A 495 -11.14 -14.31 18.44
N TYR A 496 -10.01 -14.15 17.75
CA TYR A 496 -9.73 -12.99 16.91
C TYR A 496 -9.61 -13.43 15.45
N GLY A 497 -10.45 -12.88 14.57
CA GLY A 497 -10.40 -13.16 13.13
C GLY A 497 -11.71 -12.91 12.41
N GLY A 498 -11.63 -12.80 11.07
CA GLY A 498 -12.81 -12.63 10.22
C GLY A 498 -13.62 -13.91 10.03
N GLY A 499 -14.95 -13.76 9.94
CA GLY A 499 -15.89 -14.81 9.53
C GLY A 499 -16.49 -15.66 10.66
N TRP A 500 -16.07 -15.49 11.91
CA TRP A 500 -16.46 -16.39 13.01
C TRP A 500 -17.90 -16.27 13.49
N ALA A 501 -18.53 -15.10 13.35
CA ALA A 501 -19.88 -14.85 13.84
C ALA A 501 -20.95 -15.79 13.25
N ASP A 502 -20.66 -16.40 12.09
CA ASP A 502 -21.54 -17.36 11.41
C ASP A 502 -21.30 -18.83 11.83
N HIS A 503 -20.24 -19.11 12.58
CA HIS A 503 -19.81 -20.47 12.93
C HIS A 503 -19.83 -20.79 14.43
N ILE A 504 -19.65 -19.77 15.29
CA ILE A 504 -19.63 -19.92 16.75
C ILE A 504 -20.49 -18.83 17.39
N ASP A 505 -20.86 -19.01 18.66
CA ASP A 505 -21.57 -17.97 19.42
C ASP A 505 -20.75 -16.67 19.41
N PRO A 506 -21.34 -15.53 18.97
CA PRO A 506 -20.65 -14.24 18.90
C PRO A 506 -19.98 -13.81 20.21
N ARG A 507 -20.42 -14.32 21.37
CA ARG A 507 -19.80 -14.06 22.67
C ARG A 507 -18.32 -14.48 22.74
N PHE A 508 -17.91 -15.48 21.94
CA PHE A 508 -16.53 -15.96 21.87
C PHE A 508 -15.65 -15.10 20.95
N VAL A 509 -16.26 -14.27 20.08
CA VAL A 509 -15.52 -13.43 19.11
C VAL A 509 -15.16 -12.10 19.77
N ARG A 510 -13.86 -11.91 20.06
CA ARG A 510 -13.33 -10.71 20.69
C ARG A 510 -13.07 -9.57 19.69
N GLY A 511 -12.83 -9.91 18.43
CA GLY A 511 -12.65 -8.91 17.38
C GLY A 511 -12.34 -9.53 16.01
N PRO A 512 -12.43 -8.73 14.94
CA PRO A 512 -12.14 -9.19 13.58
C PRO A 512 -10.64 -9.39 13.32
N PHE A 513 -9.78 -8.82 14.17
CA PHE A 513 -8.33 -8.80 14.03
C PHE A 513 -7.67 -8.52 15.38
N LEU A 514 -6.46 -9.04 15.60
CA LEU A 514 -5.62 -8.74 16.76
C LEU A 514 -4.31 -8.11 16.24
N PRO A 515 -3.94 -6.88 16.66
CA PRO A 515 -2.70 -6.25 16.25
C PRO A 515 -1.46 -7.10 16.55
N ASN A 516 -0.53 -7.17 15.58
CA ASN A 516 0.63 -8.06 15.67
C ASN A 516 1.59 -7.68 16.81
N ASP A 517 1.68 -6.41 17.16
CA ASP A 517 2.45 -5.89 18.31
C ASP A 517 1.90 -6.35 19.67
N THR A 518 0.59 -6.63 19.75
CA THR A 518 -0.05 -7.20 20.95
C THR A 518 -0.12 -8.74 20.94
N LEU A 519 0.23 -9.39 19.82
CA LEU A 519 -0.02 -10.80 19.60
C LEU A 519 0.79 -11.71 20.54
N SER A 520 2.07 -11.42 20.73
CA SER A 520 2.90 -12.16 21.70
C SER A 520 2.34 -12.05 23.13
N ALA A 521 1.84 -10.87 23.49
CA ALA A 521 1.23 -10.65 24.79
C ALA A 521 -0.05 -11.47 24.98
N ALA A 522 -0.90 -11.53 23.97
CA ALA A 522 -2.07 -12.40 24.00
C ALA A 522 -1.68 -13.89 24.12
N TYR A 523 -0.66 -14.34 23.37
CA TYR A 523 -0.21 -15.75 23.43
C TYR A 523 0.31 -16.15 24.81
N ARG A 524 1.14 -15.33 25.46
CA ARG A 524 1.67 -15.66 26.80
C ARG A 524 0.65 -15.45 27.92
N SER A 525 -0.41 -14.68 27.67
CA SER A 525 -1.50 -14.44 28.63
C SER A 525 -2.62 -15.47 28.52
N ALA A 526 -2.68 -16.23 27.43
CA ALA A 526 -3.62 -17.33 27.28
C ALA A 526 -3.16 -18.54 28.11
N ARG A 527 -4.11 -19.23 28.78
CA ARG A 527 -3.78 -20.51 29.42
C ARG A 527 -3.39 -21.54 28.34
N ILE A 528 -4.14 -21.61 27.25
CA ILE A 528 -3.86 -22.43 26.06
C ILE A 528 -4.09 -21.61 24.79
N VAL A 529 -3.17 -21.73 23.82
CA VAL A 529 -3.34 -21.25 22.45
C VAL A 529 -3.72 -22.43 21.55
N LEU A 530 -4.73 -22.25 20.71
CA LEU A 530 -5.10 -23.20 19.67
C LEU A 530 -4.41 -22.84 18.35
N ASN A 531 -3.86 -23.85 17.69
CA ASN A 531 -3.30 -23.74 16.37
C ASN A 531 -3.84 -24.81 15.43
N ASP A 532 -4.13 -24.45 14.19
CA ASP A 532 -4.49 -25.41 13.16
C ASP A 532 -3.83 -25.10 11.81
N HIS A 533 -3.76 -26.12 10.96
CA HIS A 533 -3.24 -26.01 9.61
C HIS A 533 -4.36 -26.08 8.57
N TRP A 534 -4.02 -25.79 7.32
CA TRP A 534 -4.82 -26.30 6.22
C TRP A 534 -4.59 -27.80 6.09
N ALA A 535 -5.56 -28.56 5.59
CA ALA A 535 -5.46 -30.01 5.48
C ALA A 535 -4.26 -30.46 4.62
N ASP A 536 -4.06 -29.83 3.47
CA ASP A 536 -2.92 -30.05 2.57
C ASP A 536 -1.57 -29.77 3.24
N MET A 537 -1.52 -28.74 4.10
CA MET A 537 -0.33 -28.40 4.88
C MET A 537 -0.03 -29.48 5.92
N ALA A 538 -1.04 -29.90 6.71
CA ALA A 538 -0.87 -30.93 7.73
C ALA A 538 -0.40 -32.27 7.12
N GLU A 539 -1.07 -32.70 6.05
CA GLU A 539 -0.75 -33.95 5.33
C GLU A 539 0.67 -33.94 4.75
N SER A 540 1.13 -32.78 4.29
CA SER A 540 2.44 -32.59 3.67
C SER A 540 3.54 -32.18 4.66
N GLY A 541 3.27 -32.07 5.95
CA GLY A 541 4.26 -31.71 6.98
C GLY A 541 4.66 -30.23 6.99
N PHE A 542 3.80 -29.33 6.52
CA PHE A 542 4.02 -27.87 6.59
C PHE A 542 3.58 -27.33 7.94
N ILE A 543 4.56 -26.88 8.74
CA ILE A 543 4.31 -26.29 10.05
C ILE A 543 4.00 -24.80 9.86
N SER A 544 2.87 -24.34 10.39
CA SER A 544 2.38 -22.96 10.28
C SER A 544 3.17 -21.98 11.14
N ASN A 545 3.24 -20.71 10.71
CA ASN A 545 3.95 -19.66 11.43
C ASN A 545 3.47 -19.46 12.88
N ARG A 546 2.16 -19.61 13.10
CA ARG A 546 1.54 -19.39 14.41
C ARG A 546 2.19 -20.22 15.50
N LEU A 547 2.63 -21.44 15.18
CA LEU A 547 3.33 -22.29 16.15
C LEU A 547 4.69 -21.70 16.55
N PHE A 548 5.46 -21.20 15.59
CA PHE A 548 6.73 -20.54 15.87
C PHE A 548 6.53 -19.34 16.79
N ASP A 549 5.57 -18.47 16.48
CA ASP A 549 5.28 -17.26 17.26
C ASP A 549 4.72 -17.55 18.66
N ALA A 550 3.78 -18.51 18.76
CA ALA A 550 3.16 -18.87 20.03
C ALA A 550 4.16 -19.55 20.97
N VAL A 551 4.94 -20.51 20.47
CA VAL A 551 5.97 -21.19 21.28
C VAL A 551 7.10 -20.23 21.65
N ALA A 552 7.54 -19.36 20.73
CA ALA A 552 8.51 -18.32 21.05
C ALA A 552 7.99 -17.31 22.10
N SER A 553 6.68 -17.12 22.19
CA SER A 553 6.06 -16.35 23.27
C SER A 553 5.97 -17.10 24.62
N GLY A 554 6.39 -18.37 24.68
CA GLY A 554 6.31 -19.21 25.89
C GLY A 554 4.94 -19.84 26.12
N ALA A 555 4.06 -19.83 25.12
CA ALA A 555 2.70 -20.34 25.24
C ALA A 555 2.63 -21.87 25.34
N ARG A 556 1.54 -22.35 25.92
CA ARG A 556 1.10 -23.75 25.84
C ARG A 556 0.20 -23.87 24.62
N VAL A 557 0.51 -24.77 23.69
CA VAL A 557 -0.22 -24.84 22.43
C VAL A 557 -0.88 -26.20 22.24
N VAL A 558 -2.14 -26.19 21.82
CA VAL A 558 -2.83 -27.38 21.31
C VAL A 558 -2.97 -27.23 19.79
N SER A 559 -2.52 -28.23 19.05
CA SER A 559 -2.51 -28.22 17.58
C SER A 559 -3.14 -29.47 16.97
N ASP A 560 -3.61 -29.40 15.74
CA ASP A 560 -3.80 -30.58 14.90
C ASP A 560 -2.46 -31.29 14.62
N PRO A 561 -2.47 -32.60 14.27
CA PRO A 561 -1.23 -33.36 14.12
C PRO A 561 -0.50 -33.01 12.82
N VAL A 562 0.81 -32.76 12.91
CA VAL A 562 1.68 -32.52 11.75
C VAL A 562 3.04 -33.19 12.01
N ALA A 563 3.57 -33.87 11.01
CA ALA A 563 4.88 -34.52 11.13
C ALA A 563 5.98 -33.47 11.42
N GLY A 564 6.79 -33.71 12.46
CA GLY A 564 7.89 -32.82 12.86
C GLY A 564 7.61 -31.90 14.06
N LEU A 565 6.38 -31.87 14.59
CA LEU A 565 6.03 -30.96 15.70
C LEU A 565 6.72 -31.33 17.01
N ASP A 566 6.75 -32.62 17.36
CA ASP A 566 7.32 -33.09 18.63
C ASP A 566 8.84 -32.85 18.66
N GLU A 567 9.53 -33.06 17.54
CA GLU A 567 10.97 -32.79 17.44
C GLU A 567 11.29 -31.31 17.58
N LEU A 568 10.43 -30.44 17.02
CA LEU A 568 10.66 -29.00 16.95
C LEU A 568 10.31 -28.28 18.26
N PHE A 569 9.12 -28.57 18.81
CA PHE A 569 8.55 -27.83 19.92
C PHE A 569 8.49 -28.63 21.24
N GLY A 570 8.69 -29.95 21.17
CA GLY A 570 8.56 -30.86 22.31
C GLY A 570 7.20 -30.71 23.00
N ASP A 571 7.20 -30.91 24.32
CA ASP A 571 5.98 -30.90 25.14
C ASP A 571 5.32 -29.51 25.31
N SER A 572 5.82 -28.47 24.64
CA SER A 572 5.14 -27.16 24.57
C SER A 572 3.94 -27.18 23.63
N VAL A 573 3.88 -28.17 22.73
CA VAL A 573 2.78 -28.39 21.79
C VAL A 573 2.18 -29.76 22.04
N VAL A 574 0.86 -29.82 22.16
CA VAL A 574 0.09 -31.05 22.28
C VAL A 574 -0.73 -31.24 21.02
N GLN A 575 -0.54 -32.39 20.36
CA GLN A 575 -1.25 -32.72 19.14
C GLN A 575 -2.58 -33.42 19.45
N VAL A 576 -3.68 -32.95 18.86
CA VAL A 576 -5.03 -33.52 18.99
C VAL A 576 -5.48 -34.00 17.62
N GLY A 577 -5.51 -35.31 17.44
CA GLY A 577 -6.05 -35.99 16.26
C GLY A 577 -7.31 -36.79 16.58
N SER A 578 -7.67 -37.75 15.71
CA SER A 578 -8.84 -38.63 15.91
C SER A 578 -8.83 -39.40 17.23
N ASP A 579 -7.64 -39.70 17.75
CA ASP A 579 -7.45 -40.61 18.88
C ASP A 579 -7.21 -39.87 20.20
N THR A 580 -7.17 -38.53 20.16
CA THR A 580 -6.90 -37.69 21.34
C THR A 580 -8.12 -36.85 21.65
N ASP A 581 -8.57 -36.90 22.92
CA ASP A 581 -9.72 -36.12 23.35
C ASP A 581 -9.34 -34.65 23.58
N MET A 582 -9.98 -33.74 22.84
CA MET A 582 -9.87 -32.29 23.03
C MET A 582 -10.15 -31.89 24.48
N ALA A 583 -11.11 -32.51 25.17
CA ALA A 583 -11.39 -32.22 26.57
C ALA A 583 -10.19 -32.52 27.47
N ALA A 584 -9.46 -33.62 27.21
CA ALA A 584 -8.26 -33.99 27.94
C ALA A 584 -7.05 -33.09 27.61
N ALA A 585 -6.99 -32.54 26.39
CA ALA A 585 -5.97 -31.54 26.03
C ALA A 585 -6.21 -30.19 26.71
N LEU A 586 -7.48 -29.83 26.94
CA LEU A 586 -7.89 -28.58 27.55
C LEU A 586 -8.05 -28.63 29.07
N ASP A 587 -8.02 -29.82 29.69
CA ASP A 587 -8.16 -30.03 31.13
C ASP A 587 -7.16 -29.15 31.92
N PRO A 588 -7.63 -28.30 32.85
CA PRO A 588 -6.75 -27.53 33.74
C PRO A 588 -5.78 -28.38 34.58
N ALA A 589 -6.08 -29.66 34.81
CA ALA A 589 -5.21 -30.61 35.51
C ALA A 589 -4.11 -31.21 34.62
N ARG A 590 -4.11 -30.93 33.31
CA ARG A 590 -3.06 -31.39 32.39
C ARG A 590 -1.71 -30.84 32.84
N VAL A 591 -0.75 -31.75 32.97
CA VAL A 591 0.63 -31.38 33.26
C VAL A 591 1.27 -30.85 31.98
N TRP A 592 1.69 -29.59 32.04
CA TRP A 592 2.51 -28.94 31.02
C TRP A 592 3.95 -28.81 31.53
N PRO A 593 4.94 -28.62 30.64
CA PRO A 593 6.28 -28.24 31.06
C PRO A 593 6.23 -26.98 31.92
N THR A 594 7.17 -26.89 32.86
CA THR A 594 7.35 -25.72 33.71
C THR A 594 7.60 -24.46 32.88
N ASP A 595 7.37 -23.29 33.46
CA ASP A 595 7.64 -22.03 32.76
C ASP A 595 9.10 -21.92 32.34
N ALA A 596 10.03 -22.42 33.16
CA ALA A 596 11.46 -22.47 32.82
C ALA A 596 11.73 -23.35 31.58
N GLU A 597 11.11 -24.52 31.47
CA GLU A 597 11.27 -25.42 30.32
C GLU A 597 10.67 -24.81 29.05
N ARG A 598 9.47 -24.21 29.12
CA ARG A 598 8.86 -23.53 27.98
C ARG A 598 9.66 -22.31 27.54
N HIS A 599 10.20 -21.53 28.48
CA HIS A 599 11.05 -20.38 28.16
C HIS A 599 12.37 -20.83 27.52
N ALA A 600 12.96 -21.94 27.98
CA ALA A 600 14.14 -22.52 27.33
C ALA A 600 13.82 -22.98 25.90
N ARG A 601 12.66 -23.60 25.68
CA ARG A 601 12.19 -23.98 24.34
C ARG A 601 11.96 -22.76 23.46
N ALA A 602 11.33 -21.71 23.98
CA ALA A 602 11.09 -20.46 23.28
C ALA A 602 12.40 -19.83 22.80
N LEU A 603 13.42 -19.77 23.67
CA LEU A 603 14.75 -19.27 23.33
C LEU A 603 15.44 -20.13 22.25
N ALA A 604 15.31 -21.46 22.32
CA ALA A 604 15.84 -22.36 21.29
C ALA A 604 15.16 -22.12 19.93
N VAL A 605 13.83 -22.00 19.91
CA VAL A 605 13.07 -21.67 18.69
C VAL A 605 13.51 -20.32 18.13
N GLY A 606 13.65 -19.29 18.97
CA GLY A 606 14.15 -17.98 18.54
C GLY A 606 15.58 -18.01 18.00
N ALA A 607 16.45 -18.87 18.55
CA ALA A 607 17.84 -19.00 18.09
C ALA A 607 17.96 -19.77 16.76
N GLU A 608 17.19 -20.84 16.58
CA GLU A 608 17.31 -21.78 15.45
C GLU A 608 16.33 -21.47 14.31
N HIS A 609 15.19 -20.86 14.63
CA HIS A 609 14.08 -20.60 13.72
C HIS A 609 13.67 -19.12 13.69
N SER A 610 14.65 -18.20 13.76
CA SER A 610 14.42 -16.76 13.55
C SER A 610 14.45 -16.34 12.09
N PHE A 611 13.77 -15.24 11.77
CA PHE A 611 13.92 -14.56 10.48
C PHE A 611 15.38 -14.14 10.21
N ALA A 612 16.16 -13.79 11.23
CA ALA A 612 17.59 -13.56 11.13
C ALA A 612 18.33 -14.75 10.49
N HIS A 613 18.00 -15.98 10.91
CA HIS A 613 18.58 -17.18 10.32
C HIS A 613 18.12 -17.36 8.87
N ARG A 614 16.82 -17.16 8.59
CA ARG A 614 16.27 -17.30 7.23
C ARG A 614 16.86 -16.30 6.26
N ALA A 615 17.02 -15.05 6.68
CA ALA A 615 17.66 -14.00 5.90
C ALA A 615 19.09 -14.38 5.49
N ARG A 616 19.89 -14.93 6.42
CA ARG A 616 21.25 -15.41 6.11
C ARG A 616 21.23 -16.55 5.09
N THR A 617 20.42 -17.59 5.32
CA THR A 617 20.30 -18.73 4.38
C THR A 617 19.88 -18.29 2.99
N LEU A 618 18.89 -17.38 2.90
CA LEU A 618 18.40 -16.87 1.63
C LEU A 618 19.46 -16.01 0.93
N LEU A 619 20.16 -15.15 1.67
CA LEU A 619 21.24 -14.32 1.13
C LEU A 619 22.39 -15.17 0.59
N GLU A 620 22.85 -16.16 1.35
CA GLU A 620 23.86 -17.12 0.89
C GLU A 620 23.42 -17.82 -0.40
N ALA A 621 22.18 -18.30 -0.46
CA ALA A 621 21.63 -18.95 -1.63
C ALA A 621 21.53 -18.03 -2.86
N ALA A 622 21.21 -16.75 -2.66
CA ALA A 622 21.21 -15.74 -3.72
C ALA A 622 22.63 -15.50 -4.25
N LEU A 623 23.61 -15.36 -3.37
CA LEU A 623 25.01 -15.15 -3.75
C LEU A 623 25.58 -16.35 -4.53
N GLU A 624 25.29 -17.57 -4.07
CA GLU A 624 25.68 -18.81 -4.76
C GLU A 624 25.04 -18.92 -6.15
N ALA A 625 23.78 -18.52 -6.29
CA ALA A 625 23.09 -18.54 -7.59
C ALA A 625 23.67 -17.50 -8.55
N ARG A 626 24.03 -16.31 -8.07
CA ARG A 626 24.64 -15.23 -8.87
C ARG A 626 26.06 -15.53 -9.34
N ALA A 627 26.77 -16.41 -8.65
CA ALA A 627 28.13 -16.77 -8.99
C ALA A 627 28.22 -17.82 -10.13
N ARG A 628 27.09 -18.39 -10.56
CA ARG A 628 27.00 -19.35 -11.67
C ARG A 628 26.71 -18.63 -12.97
#